data_AF-A0A8C6X759-F1
#
_entry.id   AF-A0A8C6X759-F1
#
_cell.length_a   1.000
_cell.length_b   1.000
_cell.length_c   1.000
_cell.angle_alpha   90.00
_cell.angle_beta   90.00
_cell.angle_gamma   90.00
#
_symmetry.space_group_name_H-M   'P 1'
#
loop_
_entity.id
_entity.type
_entity.pdbx_description
1 polymer ?
#
loop_
_entity_poly.entity_id
_entity_poly.type
_entity_poly.pdbx_seq_one_letter_code
_entity_poly.pdbx_strand_id
1 'polypeptide(L)' 'MHTHPHLHEQWATTLHAAVIAINEAIEKGNADQTIKTLQNPNAMLVNVDDNFAHEYQKELSGAKKKKEENARLKVNK' A
#
# COMPACT_ATOMS: atom_id res chain seq x y z
N MET A 1 -16.75 -31.79 -1.68
CA MET A 1 -15.58 -30.92 -1.90
C MET A 1 -15.69 -29.77 -0.92
N HIS A 2 -15.11 -29.91 0.27
CA HIS A 2 -15.18 -28.89 1.31
C HIS A 2 -14.18 -27.79 0.93
N THR A 3 -14.67 -26.67 0.41
CA THR A 3 -13.86 -25.47 0.22
C THR A 3 -13.43 -24.97 1.59
N HIS A 4 -12.16 -25.17 1.95
CA HIS A 4 -11.56 -24.73 3.21
C HIS A 4 -11.64 -23.19 3.34
N PRO A 5 -12.39 -22.64 4.32
CA PRO A 5 -12.46 -21.19 4.57
C PRO A 5 -11.12 -20.58 5.03
N HIS A 6 -10.19 -21.40 5.52
CA HIS A 6 -8.92 -20.96 6.10
C HIS A 6 -7.96 -20.28 5.10
N LEU A 7 -8.01 -20.65 3.81
CA LEU A 7 -7.16 -20.01 2.81
C LEU A 7 -7.68 -18.59 2.46
N HIS A 8 -8.97 -18.31 2.68
CA HIS A 8 -9.54 -16.99 2.40
C HIS A 8 -8.97 -15.93 3.36
N GLU A 9 -8.82 -16.29 4.63
CA GLU A 9 -8.31 -15.38 5.66
C GLU A 9 -6.83 -15.05 5.43
N GLN A 10 -6.03 -16.04 5.02
CA GLN A 10 -4.59 -15.86 4.81
C GLN A 10 -4.27 -14.87 3.69
N TRP A 11 -4.95 -14.94 2.54
CA TRP A 11 -4.71 -13.98 1.43
C TRP A 11 -5.14 -12.57 1.80
N ALA A 12 -6.23 -12.45 2.56
CA ALA A 12 -6.68 -11.17 3.06
C ALA A 12 -5.63 -10.60 4.04
N THR A 13 -5.14 -11.37 5.01
CA THR A 13 -4.13 -10.92 5.97
C THR A 13 -2.83 -10.48 5.29
N THR A 14 -2.32 -11.25 4.31
CA THR A 14 -1.08 -10.90 3.60
C THR A 14 -1.21 -9.60 2.79
N LEU A 15 -2.37 -9.40 2.14
CA LEU A 15 -2.63 -8.16 1.40
C LEU A 15 -2.73 -6.95 2.35
N HIS A 16 -3.47 -7.08 3.46
CA HIS A 16 -3.58 -6.02 4.45
C HIS A 16 -2.21 -5.64 5.02
N ALA A 17 -1.36 -6.62 5.34
CA ALA A 17 0.00 -6.38 5.80
C ALA A 17 0.86 -5.64 4.76
N ALA A 18 0.75 -6.00 3.48
CA ALA A 18 1.46 -5.32 2.41
C ALA A 18 1.02 -3.86 2.26
N VAL A 19 -0.28 -3.58 2.35
CA VAL A 19 -0.82 -2.21 2.32
C VAL A 19 -0.33 -1.38 3.51
N ILE A 20 -0.28 -1.96 4.70
CA ILE A 20 0.26 -1.29 5.90
C ILE A 20 1.73 -0.94 5.68
N ALA A 21 2.55 -1.90 5.25
CA ALA A 21 3.97 -1.67 5.00
C ALA A 21 4.22 -0.57 3.97
N ILE A 22 3.43 -0.53 2.88
CA ILE A 22 3.48 0.54 1.87
C ILE A 22 3.18 1.90 2.51
N ASN A 23 2.11 1.99 3.30
CA ASN A 23 1.75 3.24 3.97
C ASN A 23 2.85 3.71 4.94
N GLU A 24 3.41 2.80 5.74
CA GLU A 24 4.49 3.13 6.66
C GLU A 24 5.76 3.61 5.93
N ALA A 25 6.12 2.97 4.82
CA ALA A 25 7.26 3.38 4.01
C ALA A 25 7.06 4.80 3.43
N ILE A 26 5.86 5.08 2.94
CA ILE A 26 5.46 6.41 2.46
C ILE A 26 5.55 7.44 3.59
N GLU A 27 5.05 7.12 4.79
CA GLU A 27 5.06 8.03 5.95
C GLU A 27 6.47 8.33 6.45
N LYS A 28 7.38 7.35 6.38
CA LYS A 28 8.80 7.54 6.71
C LYS A 28 9.56 8.40 5.71
N GLY A 29 8.97 8.71 4.55
CA GLY A 29 9.63 9.54 3.54
C GLY A 29 10.73 8.80 2.76
N ASN A 30 10.83 7.48 2.86
CA ASN A 30 11.98 6.73 2.35
C ASN A 30 11.62 6.04 1.02
N ALA A 31 12.10 6.61 -0.09
CA ALA A 31 11.86 6.10 -1.44
C ALA A 31 12.34 4.65 -1.64
N ASP A 32 13.51 4.29 -1.10
CA ASP A 32 14.05 2.92 -1.17
C ASP A 32 13.20 1.90 -0.42
N GLN A 33 12.59 2.30 0.71
CA GLN A 33 11.64 1.44 1.42
C GLN A 33 10.33 1.35 0.65
N THR A 34 9.83 2.47 0.14
CA THR A 34 8.57 2.51 -0.61
C THR A 34 8.63 1.60 -1.82
N ILE A 35 9.69 1.66 -2.63
CA ILE A 35 9.83 0.76 -3.77
C ILE A 35 9.90 -0.72 -3.34
N LYS A 36 10.63 -1.05 -2.27
CA LYS A 36 10.70 -2.43 -1.75
C LYS A 36 9.34 -2.95 -1.30
N THR A 37 8.53 -2.09 -0.68
CA THR A 37 7.16 -2.45 -0.29
C THR A 37 6.21 -2.58 -1.48
N LEU A 38 6.41 -1.79 -2.54
CA LEU A 38 5.65 -1.91 -3.79
C LEU A 38 6.02 -3.17 -4.58
N GLN A 39 7.29 -3.57 -4.55
CA GLN A 39 7.80 -4.81 -5.15
C GLN A 39 7.44 -6.06 -4.34
N ASN A 40 6.79 -5.91 -3.18
CA ASN A 40 6.36 -7.04 -2.38
C ASN A 40 5.32 -7.86 -3.16
N PRO A 41 5.53 -9.17 -3.39
CA PRO A 41 4.55 -10.00 -4.10
C PRO A 41 3.18 -10.04 -3.43
N ASN A 42 3.12 -9.83 -2.10
CA ASN A 42 1.87 -9.75 -1.34
C ASN A 42 1.08 -8.46 -1.60
N ALA A 43 1.70 -7.43 -2.16
CA ALA A 43 1.03 -6.19 -2.56
C ALA A 43 0.22 -6.36 -3.86
N MET A 44 0.43 -7.46 -4.59
CA MET A 44 -0.23 -7.76 -5.86
C MET A 44 -0.08 -6.65 -6.93
N LEU A 45 1.01 -5.89 -6.85
CA LEU A 45 1.35 -4.86 -7.83
C LEU A 45 2.20 -5.48 -8.95
N VAL A 46 1.92 -5.08 -10.18
CA VAL A 46 2.65 -5.51 -11.38
C VAL A 46 3.33 -4.31 -12.03
N ASN A 47 4.44 -4.53 -12.72
CA ASN A 47 5.22 -3.50 -13.42
C ASN A 47 5.76 -2.38 -12.51
N VAL A 48 6.22 -2.74 -11.31
CA VAL A 48 6.90 -1.80 -10.41
C VAL A 48 8.38 -1.71 -10.82
N ASP A 49 8.81 -0.52 -11.22
CA ASP A 49 10.17 -0.24 -11.69
C ASP A 49 10.93 0.63 -10.67
N ASP A 50 12.07 0.13 -10.20
CA ASP A 50 12.87 0.77 -9.15
C ASP A 50 13.52 2.09 -9.57
N ASN A 51 13.64 2.36 -10.87
CA ASN A 51 14.12 3.65 -11.37
C ASN A 51 13.19 4.81 -10.98
N PHE A 52 11.92 4.52 -10.66
CA PHE A 52 10.92 5.52 -10.28
C PHE A 52 10.66 5.60 -8.78
N ALA A 53 11.53 5.02 -7.93
CA ALA A 53 11.34 4.99 -6.48
C ALA A 53 10.99 6.37 -5.87
N HIS A 54 11.69 7.43 -6.29
CA HIS A 54 11.44 8.79 -5.81
C HIS A 54 10.09 9.35 -6.29
N GLU A 55 9.73 9.10 -7.56
CA GLU A 55 8.45 9.56 -8.11
C GLU A 55 7.27 8.82 -7.47
N TYR A 56 7.38 7.51 -7.25
CA TYR A 56 6.37 6.75 -6.50
C TYR A 56 6.20 7.30 -5.09
N GLN A 57 7.30 7.56 -4.37
CA GLN A 57 7.23 8.15 -3.03
C GLN A 57 6.49 9.48 -3.02
N LYS A 58 6.82 10.37 -3.96
CA LYS A 58 6.21 11.68 -4.09
C LYS A 58 4.71 11.58 -4.40
N GLU A 59 4.34 10.83 -5.43
CA GLU A 59 2.95 10.70 -5.86
C GLU A 59 2.09 9.98 -4.81
N LEU A 60 2.59 8.90 -4.22
CA LEU A 60 1.88 8.15 -3.18
C LEU A 60 1.70 8.97 -1.90
N SER A 61 2.71 9.74 -1.48
CA SER A 61 2.59 10.64 -0.33
C SER A 61 1.56 11.74 -0.58
N GLY A 62 1.52 12.30 -1.80
CA GLY A 62 0.51 13.27 -2.22
C GLY A 62 -0.90 12.68 -2.24
N ALA A 63 -1.05 11.48 -2.80
CA ALA A 63 -2.31 10.74 -2.84
C ALA A 63 -2.83 10.41 -1.43
N LYS A 64 -1.94 9.97 -0.51
CA LYS A 64 -2.28 9.71 0.90
C LYS A 64 -2.83 10.97 1.58
N LYS A 65 -2.15 12.11 1.44
CA LYS A 65 -2.60 13.40 2.00
C LYS A 65 -3.97 13.81 1.48
N LYS A 66 -4.20 13.68 0.17
CA LYS A 66 -5.51 13.95 -0.45
C LYS A 66 -6.61 13.02 0.09
N LYS A 67 -6.29 11.73 0.28
CA LYS A 67 -7.24 10.76 0.84
C LYS A 67 -7.61 11.10 2.29
N GLU A 68 -6.63 11.49 3.10
CA GLU A 68 -6.86 11.92 4.49
C GLU A 68 -7.69 13.21 4.57
N GLU A 69 -7.38 14.20 3.74
CA GLU A 69 -8.16 15.43 3.64
C GLU A 69 -9.61 15.13 3.23
N ASN A 70 -9.80 14.32 2.19
CA ASN A 70 -11.13 13.89 1.76
C ASN A 70 -11.88 13.09 2.82
N ALA A 71 -11.19 12.25 3.60
CA ALA A 71 -11.82 11.51 4.70
C ALA A 71 -12.28 12.46 5.81
N ARG A 72 -11.46 13.46 6.16
CA ARG A 72 -11.83 14.51 7.14
C ARG A 72 -13.03 15.33 6.68
N LEU A 73 -13.09 15.69 5.39
CA LEU A 73 -14.21 16.44 4.83
C LEU A 73 -15.53 15.65 4.80
N LYS A 74 -15.48 14.32 4.74
CA LYS A 74 -16.67 13.45 4.77
C LYS A 74 -17.23 13.19 6.17
N VAL A 75 -16.40 13.30 7.21
CA VAL A 75 -16.85 13.13 8.62
C VAL A 75 -17.66 14.35 9.11
N ASN A 76 -17.48 15.50 8.47
CA ASN A 76 -18.12 16.76 8.87
C ASN A 76 -19.41 17.07 8.08
N LYS A 77 -20.02 16.07 7.43
CA LYS A 77 -21.24 16.22 6.63
C LYS A 77 -22.29 15.20 7.05
#